data_AF-A0A9D0M1U2-F1
#
_entry.id   AF-A0A9D0M1U2-F1
#
_cell.length_a   1.000
_cell.length_b   1.000
_cell.length_c   1.000
_cell.angle_alpha   90.00
_cell.angle_beta   90.00
_cell.angle_gamma   90.00
#
_symmetry.space_group_name_H-M   'P 1'
#
loop_
_entity.id
_entity.type
_entity.pdbx_description
1 polymer ?
#
loop_
_entity_poly.entity_id
_entity_poly.type
_entity_poly.pdbx_seq_one_letter_code
_entity_poly.pdbx_strand_id
1 'polypeptide(L)' 'MLHEYRDVITKMKEDGAANAHFLKIFDRHNELDDLIAKAENGQIPMDDLELEKLKKEKLLLKDEAYTAIIKYKKEHSL' A
#
# COMPACT_ATOMS: atom_id res chain seq x y z
N MET A 1 0.85 4.45 -11.53
CA MET A 1 0.50 4.66 -10.10
C MET A 1 -0.11 6.03 -9.91
N LEU A 2 -0.95 6.25 -8.88
CA LEU A 2 -1.53 7.56 -8.55
C LEU A 2 -0.41 8.55 -8.22
N HIS A 3 0.00 9.35 -9.20
CA HIS A 3 1.05 10.36 -9.01
C HIS A 3 0.58 11.49 -8.08
N GLU A 4 -0.72 11.77 -8.05
CA GLU A 4 -1.30 12.88 -7.28
C GLU A 4 -1.17 12.74 -5.76
N TYR A 5 -1.00 11.51 -5.26
CA TYR A 5 -0.92 11.26 -3.82
C TYR A 5 0.44 10.73 -3.38
N ARG A 6 1.37 10.48 -4.31
CA ARG A 6 2.70 9.95 -3.99
C ARG A 6 3.50 10.93 -3.13
N ASP A 7 3.34 12.23 -3.37
CA ASP A 7 3.98 13.28 -2.57
C ASP A 7 3.44 13.31 -1.13
N VAL A 8 2.11 13.19 -0.97
CA VAL A 8 1.45 13.12 0.34
C VAL A 8 1.83 11.84 1.09
N ILE A 9 1.87 10.71 0.38
CA ILE A 9 2.32 9.41 0.91
C ILE A 9 3.77 9.50 1.41
N THR A 10 4.65 10.14 0.64
CA THR A 10 6.07 10.26 0.99
C THR A 10 6.24 11.19 2.19
N LYS A 11 5.58 12.35 2.19
CA LYS A 11 5.53 13.26 3.35
C LYS A 11 5.00 12.59 4.60
N MET A 12 3.88 11.87 4.51
CA MET A 12 3.33 11.11 5.64
C MET A 12 4.30 10.08 6.21
N LYS A 13 5.04 9.41 5.31
CA LYS A 13 6.01 8.38 5.70
C LYS A 13 7.23 8.99 6.39
N GLU A 14 7.69 10.15 5.93
CA GLU A 14 8.75 10.94 6.58
C GLU A 14 8.31 11.55 7.91
N ASP A 15 7.04 11.95 8.03
CA ASP A 15 6.47 12.50 9.27
C ASP A 15 6.39 11.46 10.40
N GLY A 16 6.54 10.16 10.08
CA GLY A 16 7.07 9.06 10.91
C GLY A 16 6.40 8.70 12.23
N ALA A 17 6.05 9.68 13.06
CA ALA A 17 5.47 9.52 14.39
C ALA A 17 3.94 9.62 14.42
N ALA A 18 3.32 10.26 13.42
CA ALA A 18 1.90 10.61 13.48
C ALA A 18 0.93 9.52 12.98
N ASN A 19 1.39 8.49 12.25
CA ASN A 19 0.46 7.58 11.56
C ASN A 19 0.88 6.10 11.57
N ALA A 20 0.75 5.46 12.74
CA ALA A 20 0.86 4.00 12.90
C ALA A 20 -0.08 3.22 11.96
N HIS A 21 -1.19 3.85 11.52
CA HIS A 21 -2.12 3.24 10.57
C HIS A 21 -1.53 3.16 9.16
N PHE A 22 -0.80 4.19 8.73
CA PHE A 22 -0.16 4.23 7.41
C PHE A 22 1.03 3.26 7.33
N LEU A 23 1.83 3.18 8.40
CA LEU A 23 2.92 2.22 8.50
C LEU A 23 2.42 0.78 8.28
N LYS A 24 1.30 0.39 8.91
CA LYS A 24 0.71 -0.94 8.74
C LYS A 24 0.27 -1.22 7.30
N ILE A 25 -0.35 -0.24 6.63
CA ILE A 25 -0.79 -0.38 5.23
C ILE A 25 0.43 -0.50 4.32
N PHE A 26 1.46 0.32 4.57
CA PHE A 26 2.69 0.32 3.77
C PHE A 26 3.46 -0.99 3.92
N ASP A 27 3.65 -1.49 5.14
CA ASP A 27 4.33 -2.76 5.42
C ASP A 27 3.64 -3.91 4.68
N ARG A 28 2.32 -3.97 4.82
CA ARG A 28 1.49 -5.01 4.20
C ARG A 28 1.48 -4.91 2.67
N HIS A 29 1.48 -3.70 2.11
CA HIS A 29 1.60 -3.50 0.67
C HIS A 29 2.97 -3.96 0.18
N ASN A 30 4.03 -3.65 0.92
CA ASN A 30 5.39 -4.03 0.54
C ASN A 30 5.57 -5.56 0.59
N GLU A 31 5.03 -6.23 1.60
CA GLU A 31 5.00 -7.70 1.67
C GLU A 31 4.25 -8.31 0.47
N LEU A 32 3.08 -7.77 0.13
CA LEU A 32 2.29 -8.23 -1.02
C LEU A 32 3.00 -7.98 -2.34
N ASP A 33 3.63 -6.82 -2.51
CA ASP A 33 4.40 -6.50 -3.72
C ASP A 33 5.59 -7.46 -3.89
N ASP A 34 6.32 -7.75 -2.80
CA ASP A 34 7.44 -8.67 -2.78
C ASP A 34 7.00 -10.12 -3.05
N LEU A 35 5.88 -10.55 -2.47
CA LEU A 35 5.26 -11.84 -2.75
C LEU A 35 4.84 -11.98 -4.22
N ILE A 36 4.16 -10.97 -4.77
CA ILE A 36 3.78 -10.95 -6.20
C ILE A 36 5.04 -10.99 -7.06
N ALA A 37 6.05 -10.17 -6.76
CA ALA A 37 7.29 -10.13 -7.54
C ALA A 37 8.03 -11.48 -7.53
N LYS A 38 8.08 -12.16 -6.37
CA LYS A 38 8.67 -13.50 -6.24
C LYS A 38 7.86 -14.56 -6.97
N ALA A 39 6.54 -14.49 -6.90
CA ALA A 39 5.64 -15.37 -7.65
C ALA A 39 5.76 -15.17 -9.17
N GLU A 40 5.80 -13.92 -9.64
CA GLU A 40 5.96 -13.56 -11.05
C GLU A 40 7.36 -13.93 -11.60
N ASN A 41 8.40 -13.86 -10.77
CA ASN A 41 9.73 -14.36 -11.12
C ASN A 41 9.82 -15.90 -11.13
N GLY A 42 8.75 -16.61 -10.76
CA GLY A 42 8.75 -18.06 -10.63
C GLY A 42 9.60 -18.58 -9.45
N GLN A 43 9.97 -17.72 -8.50
CA GLN A 43 10.65 -18.15 -7.26
C GLN A 43 9.70 -18.88 -6.32
N ILE A 44 8.40 -18.58 -6.40
CA ILE A 44 7.36 -19.23 -5.61
C ILE A 44 6.33 -19.80 -6.58
N PRO A 45 6.06 -21.13 -6.53
CA PRO A 45 4.95 -21.70 -7.28
C PRO A 45 3.65 -21.20 -6.64
N MET A 46 3.10 -20.14 -7.22
CA MET A 46 1.85 -19.53 -6.77
C MET A 46 0.75 -19.92 -7.75
N ASP A 47 -0.39 -20.34 -7.20
CA ASP A 47 -1.57 -20.65 -8.00
C ASP A 47 -2.15 -19.35 -8.58
N ASP A 48 -2.76 -19.43 -9.76
CA ASP A 48 -3.34 -18.25 -10.43
C ASP A 48 -4.39 -17.56 -9.54
N LEU A 49 -5.14 -18.36 -8.78
CA LEU A 49 -6.08 -17.91 -7.75
C LEU A 49 -5.41 -17.09 -6.63
N GLU A 50 -4.24 -17.53 -6.18
CA GLU A 50 -3.50 -16.85 -5.13
C GLU A 50 -2.90 -15.55 -5.66
N LEU A 51 -2.36 -15.54 -6.89
CA LEU A 51 -1.88 -14.31 -7.54
C LEU A 51 -3.02 -13.29 -7.73
N GLU A 52 -4.22 -13.75 -8.12
CA GLU A 52 -5.41 -12.91 -8.22
C GLU A 52 -5.83 -12.33 -6.86
N LYS A 53 -5.77 -13.13 -5.79
CA LYS A 53 -6.01 -12.65 -4.42
C LYS A 53 -5.00 -11.60 -4.01
N LEU A 54 -3.70 -11.81 -4.24
CA LEU A 54 -2.68 -10.80 -3.91
C LEU A 54 -2.91 -9.50 -4.70
N LYS A 55 -3.29 -9.58 -5.98
CA LYS A 55 -3.64 -8.39 -6.78
C LYS A 55 -4.87 -7.66 -6.21
N LYS A 56 -5.88 -8.39 -5.73
CA LYS A 56 -7.05 -7.82 -5.03
C LYS A 56 -6.67 -7.19 -3.69
N GLU A 57 -5.84 -7.85 -2.89
CA GLU A 57 -5.35 -7.28 -1.62
C GLU A 57 -4.51 -6.01 -1.87
N LYS A 58 -3.65 -6.02 -2.89
CA LYS A 58 -2.91 -4.82 -3.31
C LYS A 58 -3.85 -3.67 -3.69
N LEU A 59 -4.98 -3.98 -4.34
CA LEU A 59 -6.02 -3.00 -4.65
C LEU A 59 -6.72 -2.49 -3.37
N LEU A 60 -7.06 -3.38 -2.43
CA LEU A 60 -7.66 -3.03 -1.15
C LEU A 60 -6.73 -2.14 -0.31
N LEU A 61 -5.45 -2.47 -0.23
CA LEU A 61 -4.46 -1.67 0.49
C LEU A 61 -4.27 -0.30 -0.14
N LYS A 62 -4.42 -0.20 -1.45
CA LYS A 62 -4.41 1.09 -2.15
C LYS A 62 -5.65 1.92 -1.78
N ASP A 63 -6.83 1.31 -1.66
CA ASP A 63 -8.05 1.96 -1.16
C ASP A 63 -7.92 2.37 0.32
N GLU A 64 -7.34 1.53 1.17
CA GLU A 64 -7.05 1.85 2.57
C GLU A 64 -6.02 2.99 2.67
N ALA A 65 -4.96 2.96 1.87
CA ALA A 65 -3.98 4.02 1.79
C ALA A 65 -4.64 5.33 1.37
N TYR A 66 -5.52 5.29 0.36
CA TYR A 66 -6.29 6.44 -0.09
C TYR A 66 -7.18 7.01 1.03
N THR A 67 -7.87 6.14 1.77
CA THR A 67 -8.69 6.52 2.92
C THR A 67 -7.84 7.19 4.02
N ALA A 68 -6.66 6.64 4.32
CA ALA A 68 -5.73 7.24 5.27
C ALA A 68 -5.23 8.62 4.81
N ILE A 69 -4.92 8.77 3.52
CA ILE A 69 -4.48 10.04 2.90
C ILE A 69 -5.59 11.09 2.97
N ILE A 70 -6.82 10.74 2.59
CA ILE A 70 -7.99 11.61 2.69
C ILE A 70 -8.22 12.04 4.14
N LYS A 71 -8.13 11.11 5.09
CA LYS A 71 -8.33 11.38 6.51
C LYS A 71 -7.29 12.37 7.03
N TYR A 72 -6.01 12.14 6.75
CA TYR A 72 -4.94 13.05 7.14
C TYR A 72 -5.04 14.41 6.47
N LYS A 73 -5.37 14.47 5.17
CA LYS A 73 -5.60 15.74 4.47
C LYS A 73 -6.71 16.55 5.15
N LYS A 74 -7.78 15.87 5.59
CA LYS A 74 -8.87 16.47 6.35
C LYS A 74 -8.43 16.93 7.75
N GLU A 75 -7.66 16.10 8.47
CA GLU A 75 -7.15 16.41 9.81
C GLU A 75 -6.13 17.58 9.80
N HIS A 76 -5.33 17.70 8.75
CA HIS A 76 -4.38 18.80 8.57
C HIS A 76 -4.94 20.01 7.79
N SER A 77 -6.23 20.00 7.40
CA SER A 77 -6.90 21.08 6.66
C SER A 77 -6.08 21.64 5.49
N LEU A 78 -5.57 20.72 4.64
CA LEU A 78 -4.90 21.01 3.37
C LEU A 78 -5.89 21.08 2.19
#